data_AF-A0A1Z2LDD9-F1
#
_entry.id   AF-A0A1Z2LDD9-F1
#
_cell.length_a   1.000
_cell.length_b   1.000
_cell.length_c   1.000
_cell.angle_alpha   90.00
_cell.angle_beta   90.00
_cell.angle_gamma   90.00
#
_symmetry.space_group_name_H-M   'P 1'
#
loop_
_entity.id
_entity.type
_entity.pdbx_description
1 polymer ?
#
loop_
_entity_poly.entity_id
_entity_poly.type
_entity_poly.pdbx_seq_one_letter_code
_entity_poly.pdbx_strand_id
1 'polypeptide(L)'
;MLFLHAGLVELDGLGVALVGGSRAGKTSFIMAGVLDGSGVMVCNDDVSLTAEPDGNGVLGVGWPRSVSVRLDTLDLLFGRERARAVRASLTHPANRTLLSLRESGAEEHGTALVYPWEYADLLHTRIGRSTGVDALVHLSLADDPSEAGFAPVPPAERDGLLEKRLLGLPNKHLNIFGHEPEGGASERTRDALTALPTFRFRYEFRDVRRQVGQLSGHLRARVPGPDRGREHRVTGRAAPAAPEPLR
;
A
#
# COMPACT_ATOMS: atom_id res chain seq x y z
N MET A 1 -5.81 14.87 11.24
CA MET A 1 -4.96 14.03 10.36
C MET A 1 -4.29 12.97 11.22
N LEU A 2 -4.23 11.75 10.72
CA LEU A 2 -3.51 10.64 11.34
C LEU A 2 -2.46 10.10 10.36
N PHE A 3 -1.40 9.51 10.90
CA PHE A 3 -0.40 8.79 10.13
C PHE A 3 -0.45 7.32 10.52
N LEU A 4 -0.58 6.43 9.54
CA LEU A 4 -0.77 5.02 9.77
C LEU A 4 0.31 4.22 9.05
N HIS A 5 0.91 3.26 9.76
CA HIS A 5 1.84 2.30 9.16
C HIS A 5 1.07 1.27 8.30
N ALA A 6 0.67 1.70 7.11
CA ALA A 6 -0.14 0.96 6.18
C ALA A 6 0.21 1.33 4.74
N GLY A 7 0.04 0.36 3.85
CA GLY A 7 -0.02 0.63 2.41
C GLY A 7 -1.44 1.04 2.01
N LEU A 8 -1.57 1.89 1.00
CA LEU A 8 -2.85 2.31 0.44
C LEU A 8 -2.88 1.97 -1.05
N VAL A 9 -3.90 1.24 -1.47
CA VAL A 9 -4.10 0.79 -2.84
C VAL A 9 -5.56 0.98 -3.24
N GLU A 10 -5.80 1.48 -4.44
CA GLU A 10 -7.10 1.38 -5.08
C GLU A 10 -7.17 -0.03 -5.70
N LEU A 11 -7.95 -0.92 -5.09
CA LEU A 11 -8.14 -2.30 -5.54
C LEU A 11 -9.55 -2.44 -6.10
N ASP A 12 -9.64 -2.65 -7.41
CA ASP A 12 -10.88 -2.86 -8.13
C ASP A 12 -11.90 -1.74 -7.90
N GLY A 13 -11.37 -0.53 -7.72
CA GLY A 13 -12.13 0.68 -7.48
C GLY A 13 -12.45 0.98 -6.01
N LEU A 14 -12.02 0.14 -5.06
CA LEU A 14 -12.11 0.41 -3.64
C LEU A 14 -10.76 0.88 -3.12
N GLY A 15 -10.72 1.96 -2.35
CA GLY A 15 -9.51 2.33 -1.62
C GLY A 15 -9.35 1.48 -0.36
N VAL A 16 -8.27 0.71 -0.31
CA VAL A 16 -8.01 -0.24 0.77
C VAL A 16 -6.73 0.15 1.50
N ALA A 17 -6.86 0.43 2.79
CA ALA A 17 -5.72 0.57 3.68
C ALA A 17 -5.28 -0.82 4.16
N LEU A 18 -4.16 -1.31 3.63
CA LEU A 18 -3.51 -2.56 4.02
C LEU A 18 -2.62 -2.32 5.24
N VAL A 19 -3.12 -2.70 6.40
CA VAL A 19 -2.48 -2.50 7.70
C VAL A 19 -1.74 -3.77 8.10
N GLY A 20 -0.49 -3.67 8.54
CA GLY A 20 0.25 -4.87 8.93
C GLY A 20 1.62 -4.51 9.48
N GLY A 21 2.16 -5.39 10.33
CA GLY A 21 3.53 -5.24 10.82
C GLY A 21 4.58 -5.34 9.70
N SER A 22 5.85 -5.16 10.06
CA SER A 22 6.94 -5.49 9.14
C SER A 22 6.80 -6.95 8.69
N ARG A 23 7.02 -7.20 7.39
CA ARG A 23 6.90 -8.52 6.76
C ARG A 23 5.48 -9.12 6.69
N ALA A 24 4.42 -8.36 6.96
CA ALA A 24 3.04 -8.80 6.67
C ALA A 24 2.72 -8.93 5.16
N GLY A 25 3.70 -8.62 4.30
CA GLY A 25 3.59 -8.70 2.84
C GLY A 25 2.79 -7.59 2.17
N LYS A 26 2.60 -6.43 2.84
CA LYS A 26 1.90 -5.25 2.29
C LYS A 26 2.39 -4.89 0.88
N THR A 27 3.70 -4.65 0.73
CA THR A 27 4.31 -4.27 -0.55
C THR A 27 4.08 -5.33 -1.63
N SER A 28 4.28 -6.61 -1.29
CA SER A 28 4.11 -7.73 -2.21
C SER A 28 2.66 -7.85 -2.68
N PHE A 29 1.71 -7.65 -1.77
CA PHE A 29 0.28 -7.67 -2.06
C PHE A 29 -0.14 -6.54 -2.99
N ILE A 30 0.33 -5.32 -2.73
CA ILE A 30 0.08 -4.16 -3.59
C ILE A 30 0.65 -4.39 -4.98
N MET A 31 1.91 -4.82 -5.08
CA MET A 31 2.55 -5.09 -6.37
C MET A 31 1.84 -6.19 -7.15
N ALA A 32 1.39 -7.25 -6.49
CA ALA A 32 0.61 -8.31 -7.13
C ALA A 32 -0.69 -7.78 -7.71
N GLY A 33 -1.46 -7.00 -6.95
CA GLY A 33 -2.72 -6.44 -7.45
C GLY A 33 -2.55 -5.45 -8.58
N VAL A 34 -1.48 -4.64 -8.55
CA VAL A 34 -1.13 -3.76 -9.67
C VAL A 34 -0.76 -4.56 -10.91
N LEU A 35 0.06 -5.61 -10.79
CA LEU A 35 0.46 -6.46 -11.91
C LEU A 35 -0.70 -7.17 -12.58
N ASP A 36 -1.69 -7.59 -11.80
CA ASP A 36 -2.88 -8.26 -12.31
C ASP A 36 -3.93 -7.27 -12.88
N GLY A 37 -3.61 -5.97 -12.91
CA GLY A 37 -4.48 -4.92 -13.44
C GLY A 37 -5.65 -4.57 -12.53
N SER A 38 -5.74 -5.18 -11.35
CA SER A 38 -6.76 -4.92 -10.34
C SER A 38 -6.45 -3.72 -9.47
N GLY A 39 -5.22 -3.18 -9.51
CA GLY A 39 -4.72 -2.24 -8.51
C GLY A 39 -4.05 -0.98 -9.05
N VAL A 40 -4.17 0.13 -8.31
CA VAL A 40 -3.30 1.31 -8.40
C VAL A 40 -2.72 1.61 -7.02
N MET A 41 -1.40 1.53 -6.88
CA MET A 41 -0.74 1.91 -5.63
C MET A 41 -0.87 3.42 -5.40
N VAL A 42 -1.30 3.81 -4.21
CA VAL A 42 -1.24 5.19 -3.73
C VAL A 42 -0.04 5.38 -2.80
N CYS A 43 0.15 4.45 -1.87
CA CYS A 43 1.29 4.43 -0.97
C CYS A 43 1.70 2.99 -0.66
N ASN A 44 3.00 2.69 -0.62
CA ASN A 44 3.46 1.37 -0.19
C ASN A 44 3.50 1.24 1.34
N ASP A 45 3.75 2.34 2.05
CA ASP A 45 3.80 2.39 3.52
C ASP A 45 3.65 3.82 4.05
N ASP A 46 3.30 3.96 5.32
CA ASP A 46 3.15 5.25 6.04
C ASP A 46 2.19 6.24 5.35
N VAL A 47 0.89 5.90 5.35
CA VAL A 47 -0.16 6.73 4.74
C VAL A 47 -0.61 7.87 5.66
N SER A 48 -0.88 9.04 5.07
CA SER A 48 -1.57 10.14 5.75
C SER A 48 -3.07 10.04 5.53
N LEU A 49 -3.84 10.14 6.61
CA LEU A 49 -5.29 9.96 6.62
C LEU A 49 -5.97 11.19 7.20
N THR A 50 -7.02 11.66 6.56
CA THR A 50 -7.82 12.81 7.03
C THR A 50 -9.29 12.54 6.76
N ALA A 51 -10.14 12.70 7.77
CA ALA A 51 -11.59 12.69 7.58
C ALA A 51 -11.99 13.78 6.57
N GLU A 52 -12.91 13.45 5.66
CA GLU A 52 -13.45 14.44 4.74
C GLU A 52 -14.28 15.50 5.52
N PRO A 53 -14.27 16.78 5.10
CA PRO A 53 -14.95 17.85 5.83
C PRO A 53 -16.46 17.67 6.01
N ASP A 54 -17.09 16.91 5.11
CA ASP A 54 -18.51 16.59 5.14
C ASP A 54 -18.85 15.38 6.02
N GLY A 55 -17.84 14.73 6.62
CA GLY A 55 -17.99 13.57 7.49
C GLY A 55 -18.24 12.24 6.78
N ASN A 56 -18.25 12.20 5.45
CA ASN A 56 -18.70 11.01 4.70
C ASN A 56 -17.57 10.03 4.32
N GLY A 57 -16.37 10.21 4.86
CA GLY A 57 -15.29 9.29 4.56
C GLY A 57 -13.93 9.73 5.07
N VAL A 58 -12.92 9.00 4.64
CA VAL A 58 -11.53 9.27 4.95
C VAL A 58 -10.76 9.36 3.64
N LEU A 59 -10.06 10.46 3.42
CA LEU A 59 -9.11 10.60 2.34
C LEU A 59 -7.74 10.11 2.80
N GLY A 60 -7.17 9.17 2.05
CA GLY A 60 -5.79 8.74 2.20
C GLY A 60 -4.89 9.37 1.14
N VAL A 61 -3.75 9.89 1.58
CA VAL A 61 -2.73 10.50 0.72
C VAL A 61 -1.42 9.77 0.91
N GLY A 62 -0.83 9.33 -0.20
CA GLY A 62 0.49 8.71 -0.22
C GLY A 62 1.58 9.75 -0.41
N TRP A 63 2.74 9.51 0.21
CA TRP A 63 3.94 10.29 -0.10
C TRP A 63 4.84 9.49 -1.03
N PRO A 64 5.16 9.97 -2.24
CA PRO A 64 6.02 9.24 -3.16
C PRO A 64 7.44 9.21 -2.60
N ARG A 65 7.82 8.07 -2.01
CA ARG A 65 9.18 7.74 -1.58
C ARG A 65 9.63 6.49 -2.31
N SER A 66 10.94 6.21 -2.27
CA SER A 66 11.46 4.93 -2.76
C SER A 66 10.75 3.78 -2.04
N VAL A 67 10.28 2.80 -2.81
CA VAL A 67 9.58 1.61 -2.33
C VAL A 67 10.61 0.56 -1.97
N SER A 68 10.56 0.08 -0.73
CA SER A 68 11.36 -1.05 -0.27
C SER A 68 10.70 -2.37 -0.66
N VAL A 69 11.34 -3.11 -1.57
CA VAL A 69 10.86 -4.38 -2.11
C VAL A 69 11.83 -5.49 -1.72
N ARG A 70 11.34 -6.52 -1.02
CA ARG A 70 12.13 -7.71 -0.72
C ARG A 70 12.47 -8.46 -2.00
N LEU A 71 13.65 -9.07 -2.06
CA LEU A 71 14.09 -9.72 -3.31
C LEU A 71 13.30 -10.99 -3.62
N ASP A 72 12.80 -11.69 -2.60
CA ASP A 72 11.88 -12.81 -2.75
C ASP A 72 10.54 -12.41 -3.38
N THR A 73 10.08 -11.17 -3.16
CA THR A 73 8.88 -10.62 -3.79
C THR A 73 9.10 -10.45 -5.29
N LEU A 74 10.28 -9.98 -5.70
CA LEU A 74 10.62 -9.89 -7.13
C LEU A 74 10.70 -11.29 -7.75
N ASP A 75 11.37 -12.23 -7.08
CA ASP A 75 11.50 -13.61 -7.55
C ASP A 75 10.11 -14.28 -7.66
N LEU A 76 9.20 -14.03 -6.71
CA LEU A 76 7.82 -14.53 -6.70
C LEU A 76 6.98 -13.94 -7.84
N LEU A 77 7.03 -12.61 -8.04
CA LEU A 77 6.14 -11.92 -8.97
C LEU A 77 6.60 -11.99 -10.43
N PHE A 78 7.90 -12.10 -10.66
CA PHE A 78 8.49 -12.05 -12.01
C PHE A 78 9.20 -13.35 -12.43
N GLY A 79 9.45 -14.26 -11.50
CA GLY A 79 10.38 -15.37 -11.71
C GLY A 79 11.84 -14.93 -11.60
N ARG A 80 12.73 -15.87 -11.25
CA ARG A 80 14.13 -15.59 -10.92
C ARG A 80 14.91 -14.87 -12.03
N GLU A 81 14.67 -15.22 -13.29
CA GLU A 81 15.39 -14.64 -14.42
C GLU A 81 15.02 -13.17 -14.64
N ARG A 82 13.72 -12.88 -14.81
CA ARG A 82 13.23 -11.50 -14.94
C ARG A 82 13.52 -10.68 -13.69
N ALA A 83 13.42 -11.26 -12.49
CA ALA A 83 13.79 -10.58 -11.25
C ALA A 83 15.26 -10.14 -11.24
N ARG A 84 16.20 -10.94 -11.76
CA ARG A 84 17.60 -10.51 -11.92
C ARG A 84 17.73 -9.32 -12.86
N ALA A 85 17.06 -9.36 -14.01
CA ALA A 85 17.08 -8.26 -14.98
C ALA A 85 16.51 -6.97 -14.38
N VAL A 86 15.37 -7.07 -13.68
CA VAL A 86 14.77 -5.95 -12.94
C VAL A 86 15.74 -5.38 -11.92
N ARG A 87 16.38 -6.23 -11.09
CA ARG A 87 17.35 -5.76 -10.10
C ARG A 87 18.53 -5.02 -10.73
N ALA A 88 19.02 -5.52 -11.87
CA ALA A 88 20.14 -4.91 -12.59
C ALA A 88 19.76 -3.55 -13.21
N SER A 89 18.48 -3.31 -13.50
CA SER A 89 18.01 -2.04 -14.06
C SER A 89 17.67 -0.97 -13.02
N LEU A 90 17.61 -1.30 -11.73
CA LEU A 90 17.28 -0.33 -10.67
C LEU A 90 18.44 0.65 -10.44
N THR A 91 18.11 1.93 -10.42
CA THR A 91 19.08 3.03 -10.38
C THR A 91 19.28 3.64 -8.99
N HIS A 92 18.46 3.27 -8.00
CA HIS A 92 18.57 3.81 -6.66
C HIS A 92 19.97 3.55 -6.06
N PRO A 93 20.71 4.60 -5.64
CA PRO A 93 22.12 4.47 -5.26
C PRO A 93 22.34 3.50 -4.09
N ALA A 94 21.39 3.46 -3.15
CA ALA A 94 21.45 2.55 -2.01
C ALA A 94 21.42 1.05 -2.41
N ASN A 95 20.95 0.69 -3.62
CA ASN A 95 20.93 -0.71 -4.06
C ASN A 95 22.34 -1.31 -4.13
N ARG A 96 23.38 -0.49 -4.35
CA ARG A 96 24.78 -0.94 -4.30
C ARG A 96 25.14 -1.51 -2.92
N THR A 97 24.75 -0.81 -1.86
CA THR A 97 25.02 -1.22 -0.47
C THR A 97 24.07 -2.34 -0.03
N LEU A 98 22.79 -2.26 -0.37
CA LEU A 98 21.79 -3.26 0.05
C LEU A 98 22.08 -4.66 -0.49
N LEU A 99 22.66 -4.78 -1.70
CA LEU A 99 23.11 -6.06 -2.24
C LEU A 99 24.25 -6.65 -1.41
N SER A 100 25.22 -5.83 -1.01
CA SER A 100 26.33 -6.29 -0.16
C SER A 100 25.86 -6.79 1.22
N LEU A 101 24.80 -6.20 1.78
CA LEU A 101 24.20 -6.65 3.05
C LEU A 101 23.54 -8.04 2.93
N ARG A 102 22.99 -8.36 1.76
CA ARG A 102 22.49 -9.71 1.49
C ARG A 102 23.64 -10.69 1.33
N GLU A 103 24.66 -10.32 0.55
CA GLU A 103 25.83 -11.17 0.28
C GLU A 103 26.63 -11.50 1.55
N SER A 104 26.67 -10.57 2.52
CA SER A 104 27.28 -10.80 3.83
C SER A 104 26.42 -11.61 4.79
N GLY A 105 25.16 -11.89 4.44
CA GLY A 105 24.19 -12.56 5.31
C GLY A 105 23.57 -11.68 6.39
N ALA A 106 23.87 -10.37 6.42
CA ALA A 106 23.26 -9.43 7.37
C ALA A 106 21.76 -9.22 7.11
N GLU A 107 21.33 -9.34 5.86
CA GLU A 107 19.93 -9.23 5.42
C GLU A 107 19.52 -10.50 4.65
N GLU A 108 18.96 -11.50 5.36
CA GLU A 108 18.62 -12.83 4.84
C GLU A 108 17.83 -12.78 3.51
N HIS A 109 16.79 -11.95 3.46
CA HIS A 109 15.90 -11.88 2.30
C HIS A 109 16.35 -10.83 1.26
N GLY A 110 17.26 -9.93 1.66
CA GLY A 110 17.66 -8.77 0.89
C GLY A 110 16.52 -7.81 0.58
N THR A 111 16.89 -6.59 0.20
CA THR A 111 15.95 -5.54 -0.19
C THR A 111 16.50 -4.79 -1.40
N ALA A 112 15.60 -4.36 -2.29
CA ALA A 112 15.87 -3.36 -3.31
C ALA A 112 14.98 -2.14 -3.05
N LEU A 113 15.55 -0.95 -3.25
CA LEU A 113 14.79 0.29 -3.35
C LEU A 113 14.46 0.57 -4.80
N VAL A 114 13.18 0.82 -5.05
CA VAL A 114 12.62 1.14 -6.36
C VAL A 114 12.08 2.56 -6.29
N TYR A 115 12.53 3.45 -7.17
CA TYR A 115 11.94 4.79 -7.25
C TYR A 115 10.48 4.74 -7.71
N PRO A 116 9.65 5.74 -7.37
CA PRO A 116 8.26 5.80 -7.83
C PRO A 116 8.11 5.68 -9.35
N TRP A 117 8.97 6.30 -10.16
CA TRP A 117 8.89 6.17 -11.62
C TRP A 117 9.33 4.79 -12.10
N GLU A 118 10.38 4.20 -11.50
CA GLU A 118 10.80 2.83 -11.83
C GLU A 118 9.71 1.81 -11.49
N TYR A 119 8.97 2.03 -10.40
CA TYR A 119 7.82 1.22 -10.04
C TYR A 119 6.72 1.32 -11.10
N ALA A 120 6.39 2.54 -11.52
CA ALA A 120 5.38 2.78 -12.55
C ALA A 120 5.76 2.11 -13.87
N ASP A 121 7.02 2.25 -14.29
CA ASP A 121 7.53 1.63 -15.52
C ASP A 121 7.55 0.10 -15.41
N LEU A 122 8.04 -0.44 -14.30
CA LEU A 122 8.19 -1.87 -14.06
C LEU A 122 6.85 -2.61 -14.10
N LEU A 123 5.80 -2.00 -13.54
CA LEU A 123 4.47 -2.61 -13.44
C LEU A 123 3.50 -2.08 -14.51
N HIS A 124 3.99 -1.26 -15.45
CA HIS A 124 3.18 -0.61 -16.49
C HIS A 124 1.92 0.07 -15.92
N THR A 125 2.11 0.84 -14.86
CA THR A 125 1.02 1.46 -14.10
C THR A 125 1.26 2.94 -13.85
N ARG A 126 0.30 3.59 -13.19
CA ARG A 126 0.47 4.91 -12.56
C ARG A 126 0.57 4.74 -11.04
N ILE A 127 1.13 5.75 -10.37
CA ILE A 127 1.04 5.87 -8.91
C ILE A 127 -0.06 6.90 -8.59
N GLY A 128 -1.04 6.50 -7.80
CA GLY A 128 -2.08 7.38 -7.30
C GLY A 128 -1.53 8.36 -6.28
N ARG A 129 -2.07 9.59 -6.25
CA ARG A 129 -1.69 10.59 -5.24
C ARG A 129 -2.50 10.43 -3.96
N SER A 130 -3.78 10.09 -4.11
CA SER A 130 -4.74 9.95 -3.04
C SER A 130 -5.90 9.06 -3.48
N THR A 131 -6.61 8.49 -2.52
CA THR A 131 -7.90 7.81 -2.73
C THR A 131 -8.72 7.91 -1.44
N GLY A 132 -10.06 7.88 -1.55
CA GLY A 132 -10.91 7.59 -0.40
C GLY A 132 -10.57 6.22 0.19
N VAL A 133 -10.79 6.01 1.48
CA VAL A 133 -10.57 4.72 2.16
C VAL A 133 -11.94 4.10 2.44
N ASP A 134 -12.22 2.99 1.77
CA ASP A 134 -13.48 2.25 1.87
C ASP A 134 -13.37 1.08 2.86
N ALA A 135 -12.16 0.55 3.09
CA ALA A 135 -11.93 -0.53 4.03
C ALA A 135 -10.52 -0.55 4.63
N LEU A 136 -10.41 -1.06 5.85
CA LEU A 136 -9.14 -1.41 6.49
C LEU A 136 -8.96 -2.93 6.49
N VAL A 137 -7.79 -3.40 6.04
CA VAL A 137 -7.47 -4.83 6.01
C VAL A 137 -6.19 -5.05 6.78
N HIS A 138 -6.29 -5.72 7.93
CA HIS A 138 -5.17 -6.17 8.72
C HIS A 138 -4.58 -7.44 8.10
N LEU A 139 -3.47 -7.28 7.37
CA LEU A 139 -2.73 -8.34 6.73
C LEU A 139 -1.81 -9.07 7.71
N SER A 140 -1.76 -10.39 7.57
CA SER A 140 -0.74 -11.25 8.15
C SER A 140 -0.47 -12.44 7.24
N LEU A 141 0.71 -13.04 7.34
CA LEU A 141 1.02 -14.26 6.60
C LEU A 141 0.48 -15.48 7.35
N ALA A 142 0.00 -16.47 6.60
CA ALA A 142 -0.33 -17.81 7.08
C ALA A 142 0.91 -18.70 7.00
N ASP A 143 1.21 -19.42 8.08
CA ASP A 143 2.29 -20.42 8.08
C ASP A 143 1.78 -21.75 7.52
N ASP A 144 0.50 -22.05 7.73
CA ASP A 144 -0.22 -23.20 7.18
C ASP A 144 -1.46 -22.77 6.37
N PRO A 145 -1.79 -23.42 5.24
CA PRO A 145 -2.98 -23.12 4.45
C PRO A 145 -4.30 -23.12 5.23
N SER A 146 -4.42 -23.93 6.29
CA SER A 146 -5.62 -23.99 7.13
C SER A 146 -5.82 -22.74 8.00
N GLU A 147 -4.78 -21.94 8.20
CA GLU A 147 -4.85 -20.65 8.89
C GLU A 147 -5.25 -19.51 7.95
N ALA A 148 -5.15 -19.72 6.63
CA ALA A 148 -5.50 -18.72 5.65
C ALA A 148 -7.02 -18.48 5.70
N GLY A 149 -7.40 -17.21 5.79
CA GLY A 149 -8.79 -16.89 6.04
C GLY A 149 -9.04 -15.42 6.21
N PHE A 150 -10.32 -15.12 6.16
CA PHE A 150 -10.84 -13.77 6.23
C PHE A 150 -11.88 -13.68 7.34
N ALA A 151 -11.73 -12.68 8.20
CA ALA A 151 -12.68 -12.45 9.29
C ALA A 151 -12.98 -10.96 9.45
N PRO A 152 -14.26 -10.55 9.60
CA PRO A 152 -14.59 -9.19 10.00
C PRO A 152 -14.04 -8.89 11.39
N VAL A 153 -13.60 -7.66 11.60
CA VAL A 153 -13.20 -7.15 12.91
C VAL A 153 -14.43 -6.54 13.59
N PRO A 154 -14.83 -7.03 14.78
CA PRO A 154 -15.91 -6.45 15.57
C PRO A 154 -15.64 -4.96 15.85
N PRO A 155 -16.65 -4.06 15.81
CA PRO A 155 -16.46 -2.64 16.07
C PRO A 155 -15.68 -2.32 17.35
N ALA A 156 -15.94 -3.07 18.43
CA ALA A 156 -15.27 -2.91 19.72
C ALA A 156 -13.75 -3.17 19.68
N GLU A 157 -13.23 -3.87 18.67
CA GLU A 157 -11.79 -4.18 18.55
C GLU A 157 -11.04 -3.21 17.62
N ARG A 158 -11.75 -2.41 16.81
CA ARG A 158 -11.14 -1.64 15.71
C ARG A 158 -10.22 -0.54 16.20
N ASP A 159 -10.62 0.17 17.25
CA ASP A 159 -9.83 1.24 17.85
C ASP A 159 -8.48 0.72 18.38
N GLY A 160 -8.53 -0.38 19.17
CA GLY A 160 -7.33 -1.01 19.70
C GLY A 160 -6.40 -1.60 18.63
N LEU A 161 -6.91 -1.96 17.44
CA LEU A 161 -6.08 -2.36 16.31
C LEU A 161 -5.46 -1.18 15.57
N LEU A 162 -6.21 -0.08 15.43
CA LEU A 162 -5.75 1.15 14.81
C LEU A 162 -4.59 1.76 15.61
N GLU A 163 -4.76 1.90 16.93
CA GLU A 163 -3.75 2.48 17.83
C GLU A 163 -2.39 1.78 17.75
N LYS A 164 -2.36 0.46 17.60
CA LYS A 164 -1.11 -0.33 17.48
C LYS A 164 -0.27 0.04 16.25
N ARG A 165 -0.84 0.77 15.30
CA ARG A 165 -0.24 1.07 13.99
C ARG A 165 -0.20 2.56 13.69
N LEU A 166 -0.73 3.40 14.58
CA LEU A 166 -0.56 4.84 14.48
C LEU A 166 0.91 5.18 14.63
N LEU A 167 1.38 6.00 13.70
CA LEU A 167 2.71 6.58 13.76
C LEU A 167 2.64 7.84 14.64
N GLY A 168 3.70 8.08 15.40
CA GLY A 168 3.86 9.37 16.07
C GLY A 168 3.80 10.50 15.04
N LEU A 169 3.32 11.68 15.47
CA LEU A 169 3.36 12.86 14.61
C LEU A 169 4.79 13.07 14.12
N PRO A 170 5.00 13.42 12.84
CA PRO A 170 6.32 13.78 12.35
C PRO A 170 6.92 14.84 13.27
N ASN A 171 8.17 14.60 13.67
CA ASN A 171 8.85 15.33 14.74
C ASN A 171 8.63 16.85 14.60
N LYS A 172 8.26 17.52 15.70
CA LYS A 172 7.97 18.97 15.83
C LYS A 172 8.94 19.93 15.12
N HIS A 173 10.15 19.48 14.80
CA HIS A 173 11.16 20.23 14.04
C HIS A 173 11.02 20.18 12.50
N LEU A 174 10.11 19.35 11.97
CA LEU A 174 9.73 19.27 10.56
C LEU A 174 8.43 20.02 10.26
N ASN A 175 7.96 20.85 11.19
CA ASN A 175 6.86 21.79 10.97
C ASN A 175 7.35 22.96 10.10
N ILE A 176 7.90 22.67 8.91
CA ILE A 176 8.41 23.66 7.94
C ILE A 176 7.29 24.63 7.53
N PHE A 177 6.03 24.22 7.70
CA PHE A 177 4.84 24.99 7.35
C PHE A 177 4.04 25.49 8.56
N GLY A 178 4.49 25.27 9.81
CA GLY A 178 3.84 25.80 11.01
C GLY A 178 2.36 25.40 11.17
N HIS A 179 1.92 24.31 10.54
CA HIS A 179 0.53 23.88 10.62
C HIS A 179 0.31 23.17 11.95
N GLU A 180 -0.32 23.86 12.89
CA GLU A 180 -0.97 23.18 14.00
C GLU A 180 -2.20 22.44 13.46
N PRO A 181 -2.38 21.15 13.78
CA PRO A 181 -3.59 20.43 13.45
C PRO A 181 -4.79 21.17 14.06
N GLU A 182 -5.86 21.38 13.29
CA GLU A 182 -7.12 21.85 13.84
C GLU A 182 -7.54 20.98 15.03
N GLY A 183 -7.99 21.61 16.12
CA GLY A 183 -8.48 20.90 17.30
C GLY A 183 -9.54 19.85 16.91
N GLY A 184 -9.38 18.62 17.40
CA GLY A 184 -10.30 17.51 17.15
C GLY A 184 -10.21 16.87 15.76
N ALA A 185 -9.40 17.37 14.82
CA ALA A 185 -9.29 16.76 13.49
C ALA A 185 -8.73 15.33 13.51
N SER A 186 -7.88 15.01 14.49
CA SER A 186 -7.35 13.65 14.68
C SER A 186 -8.41 12.70 15.23
N GLU A 187 -9.25 13.16 16.17
CA GLU A 187 -10.38 12.39 16.71
C GLU A 187 -11.41 12.11 15.61
N ARG A 188 -11.83 13.12 14.84
CA ARG A 188 -12.73 12.92 13.69
C ARG A 188 -12.18 11.90 12.69
N THR A 189 -10.87 11.93 12.42
CA THR A 189 -10.23 10.96 11.52
C THR A 189 -10.22 9.55 12.13
N ARG A 190 -9.98 9.43 13.45
CA ARG A 190 -10.03 8.15 14.17
C ARG A 190 -11.44 7.56 14.13
N ASP A 191 -12.45 8.36 14.45
CA ASP A 191 -13.86 7.95 14.46
C ASP A 191 -14.29 7.49 13.06
N ALA A 192 -13.96 8.27 12.02
CA ALA A 192 -14.26 7.89 10.64
C ALA A 192 -13.57 6.59 10.23
N LEU A 193 -12.29 6.39 10.58
CA LEU A 193 -11.56 5.14 10.27
C LEU A 193 -12.13 3.93 11.01
N THR A 194 -12.52 4.07 12.26
CA THR A 194 -13.07 2.96 13.06
C THR A 194 -14.51 2.60 12.66
N ALA A 195 -15.24 3.53 12.04
CA ALA A 195 -16.54 3.27 11.43
C ALA A 195 -16.46 2.41 10.16
N LEU A 196 -15.35 2.47 9.41
CA LEU A 196 -15.18 1.73 8.16
C LEU A 196 -15.26 0.20 8.35
N PRO A 197 -15.66 -0.55 7.30
CA PRO A 197 -15.47 -1.99 7.24
C PRO A 197 -14.01 -2.37 7.48
N THR A 198 -13.78 -3.15 8.55
CA THR A 198 -12.43 -3.58 8.95
C THR A 198 -12.37 -5.10 8.97
N PHE A 199 -11.29 -5.65 8.43
CA PHE A 199 -11.11 -7.08 8.25
C PHE A 199 -9.72 -7.54 8.67
N ARG A 200 -9.62 -8.80 9.08
CA ARG A 200 -8.35 -9.53 9.18
C ARG A 200 -8.25 -10.45 7.98
N PHE A 201 -7.10 -10.42 7.32
CA PHE A 201 -6.81 -11.31 6.21
C PHE A 201 -5.46 -11.97 6.41
N ARG A 202 -5.50 -13.26 6.73
CA ARG A 202 -4.33 -14.12 6.84
C ARG A 202 -4.20 -14.91 5.54
N TYR A 203 -3.06 -14.86 4.88
CA TYR A 203 -2.92 -15.42 3.53
C TYR A 203 -1.58 -16.10 3.30
N GLU A 204 -1.56 -17.04 2.36
CA GLU A 204 -0.35 -17.73 1.95
C GLU A 204 0.48 -16.88 0.99
N PHE A 205 1.73 -16.59 1.37
CA PHE A 205 2.61 -15.73 0.56
C PHE A 205 2.92 -16.30 -0.82
N ARG A 206 3.04 -17.63 -0.93
CA ARG A 206 3.45 -18.33 -2.17
C ARG A 206 2.53 -18.13 -3.37
N ASP A 207 1.30 -17.68 -3.14
CA ASP A 207 0.29 -17.46 -4.20
C ASP A 207 -0.38 -16.09 -4.05
N VAL A 208 0.43 -15.06 -3.78
CA VAL A 208 -0.06 -13.71 -3.48
C VAL A 208 -1.05 -13.16 -4.52
N ARG A 209 -0.89 -13.49 -5.82
CA ARG A 209 -1.81 -13.06 -6.89
C ARG A 209 -3.22 -13.61 -6.69
N ARG A 210 -3.35 -14.92 -6.44
CA ARG A 210 -4.65 -15.52 -6.10
C ARG A 210 -5.25 -14.89 -4.85
N GLN A 211 -4.42 -14.60 -3.84
CA GLN A 211 -4.86 -13.99 -2.58
C GLN A 211 -5.37 -12.55 -2.80
N VAL A 212 -4.80 -11.78 -3.73
CA VAL A 212 -5.36 -10.49 -4.17
C VAL A 212 -6.75 -10.68 -4.75
N GLY A 213 -6.94 -11.64 -5.66
CA GLY A 213 -8.24 -11.93 -6.25
C GLY A 213 -9.30 -12.31 -5.20
N GLN A 214 -8.90 -13.12 -4.21
CA GLN A 214 -9.77 -13.48 -3.08
C GLN A 214 -10.16 -12.27 -2.24
N LEU A 215 -9.20 -11.41 -1.88
CA LEU A 215 -9.48 -10.19 -1.13
C LEU A 215 -10.41 -9.26 -1.92
N SER A 216 -10.10 -9.00 -3.19
CA SER A 216 -10.92 -8.13 -4.03
C SER A 216 -12.36 -8.64 -4.14
N GLY A 217 -12.54 -9.93 -4.46
CA GLY A 217 -13.86 -10.54 -4.55
C GLY A 217 -14.62 -10.45 -3.21
N HIS A 218 -13.92 -10.63 -2.09
CA HIS A 218 -14.51 -10.49 -0.77
C HIS A 218 -14.97 -9.05 -0.48
N LEU A 219 -14.13 -8.07 -0.78
CA LEU A 219 -14.43 -6.65 -0.53
C LEU A 219 -15.58 -6.18 -1.40
N ARG A 220 -15.60 -6.49 -2.70
CA ARG A 220 -16.73 -6.18 -3.60
C ARG A 220 -18.07 -6.70 -3.10
N ALA A 221 -18.09 -7.83 -2.42
CA ALA A 221 -19.32 -8.45 -1.92
C ALA A 221 -19.83 -7.82 -0.61
N ARG A 222 -19.01 -7.07 0.14
CA ARG A 222 -19.32 -6.64 1.51
C ARG A 222 -19.06 -5.17 1.83
N VAL A 223 -18.23 -4.51 1.03
CA VAL A 223 -17.98 -3.08 1.14
C VAL A 223 -18.93 -2.40 0.17
N PRO A 224 -19.81 -1.50 0.65
CA PRO A 224 -20.65 -0.69 -0.23
C PRO A 224 -19.76 -0.02 -1.29
N GLY A 225 -20.16 -0.10 -2.55
CA GLY A 225 -19.43 0.59 -3.61
C GLY A 225 -19.38 2.09 -3.32
N PRO A 226 -18.28 2.78 -3.65
CA PRO A 226 -18.17 4.21 -3.43
C PRO A 226 -19.31 4.93 -4.15
N ASP A 227 -19.94 5.90 -3.48
CA ASP A 227 -20.95 6.77 -4.08
C ASP A 227 -20.25 7.75 -5.04
N ARG A 228 -19.95 7.27 -6.26
CA ARG A 228 -19.09 7.97 -7.24
C ARG A 228 -19.79 9.09 -7.99
N GLY A 229 -20.58 9.89 -7.30
CA GLY A 229 -21.02 11.22 -7.77
C GLY A 229 -19.92 12.29 -7.70
N ARG A 230 -18.74 11.99 -7.12
CA ARG A 230 -17.63 12.93 -6.95
C ARG A 230 -16.53 12.71 -7.99
N GLU A 231 -16.42 13.63 -8.94
CA GLU A 231 -15.28 13.74 -9.85
C GLU A 231 -13.96 13.70 -9.07
N HIS A 232 -13.28 12.56 -9.12
CA HIS A 232 -11.87 12.49 -8.75
C HIS A 232 -11.07 13.25 -9.81
N ARG A 233 -10.45 14.38 -9.43
CA ARG A 233 -9.43 15.04 -10.26
C ARG A 233 -8.19 14.15 -10.34
N VAL A 234 -8.26 13.15 -11.21
CA VAL A 234 -7.10 12.49 -11.79
C VAL A 234 -6.51 13.48 -12.79
N THR A 235 -5.60 14.35 -12.33
CA THR A 235 -4.80 15.15 -13.25
C THR A 235 -3.77 14.23 -13.89
N GLY A 236 -4.17 13.59 -14.98
CA GLY A 236 -3.28 12.81 -15.82
C GLY A 236 -2.22 13.74 -16.40
N ARG A 237 -0.95 13.51 -16.05
CA ARG A 237 0.13 13.84 -16.97
C ARG A 237 0.20 12.66 -17.93
N ALA A 238 -0.10 12.89 -19.20
CA ALA A 238 0.05 11.88 -20.24
C ALA A 238 1.46 11.28 -20.15
N ALA A 239 1.55 9.95 -20.24
CA ALA A 239 2.83 9.27 -20.43
C ALA A 239 3.54 9.89 -21.65
N PRO A 240 4.87 10.12 -21.60
CA PRO A 240 5.61 10.50 -22.79
C PRO A 240 5.43 9.40 -23.85
N ALA A 241 5.21 9.81 -25.09
CA ALA A 241 5.08 8.89 -26.22
C ALA A 241 6.29 7.94 -26.27
N ALA A 242 6.03 6.66 -26.55
CA ALA A 242 7.07 5.66 -26.74
C ALA A 242 8.07 6.13 -27.80
N PRO A 243 9.39 5.95 -27.60
CA PRO A 243 10.37 6.28 -28.62
C PRO A 243 10.14 5.41 -29.86
N GLU A 244 10.15 6.04 -31.04
CA GLU A 244 10.08 5.33 -32.31
C GLU A 244 11.22 4.30 -32.41
N PRO A 245 10.97 3.14 -33.04
CA PRO A 245 12.01 2.16 -33.28
C PRO A 245 13.09 2.77 -34.19
N LEU A 246 14.33 2.74 -33.71
CA LEU A 246 15.52 3.08 -34.50
C LEU A 246 15.51 2.22 -35.78
N ARG A 247 15.43 2.89 -36.93
CA ARG A 247 15.62 2.29 -38.26
C ARG A 247 17.10 2.21 -38.60
#